data_AF-A0A2U1T8I7-F1
#
_entry.id   AF-A0A2U1T8I7-F1
#
_cell.length_a   1.000
_cell.length_b   1.000
_cell.length_c   1.000
_cell.angle_alpha   90.00
_cell.angle_beta   90.00
_cell.angle_gamma   90.00
#
_symmetry.space_group_name_H-M   'P 1'
#
loop_
_entity.id
_entity.type
_entity.pdbx_description
1 polymer ?
#
loop_
_entity_poly.entity_id
_entity_poly.type
_entity_poly.pdbx_seq_one_letter_code
_entity_poly.pdbx_strand_id
1 'polypeptide(L)'
;MSIGVVLEHLNAEFPDVTVSKIRFLESEGLITPQRTKSGYRRFTDVDVERLRYILTTQRDNYLPLKVIREQLEAMDSGEVTSLMGSGDTEPMIKPENFAAPVRTRLTSEDVASQAGCTEADVADLVAAGLIKPDVSGFFTADDVRVVTTAMSLKDYGFRADQLKRLRTAAHRHADLISQVAGPLAQGRDDTAKQRAEEYGQQISALVVSLHASLVKAALREEFEG
;
A
#
# COMPACT_ATOMS: atom_id res chain seq x y z
N MET A 1 -28.31 18.26 10.32
CA MET A 1 -27.24 19.15 10.81
C MET A 1 -26.67 19.97 9.68
N SER A 2 -26.15 21.18 9.95
CA SER A 2 -25.40 21.98 8.97
C SER A 2 -23.93 21.51 8.94
N ILE A 3 -23.18 21.88 7.89
CA ILE A 3 -21.76 21.50 7.76
C ILE A 3 -20.89 22.04 8.91
N GLY A 4 -21.27 23.18 9.50
CA GLY A 4 -20.56 23.76 10.65
C GLY A 4 -20.71 22.92 11.91
N VAL A 5 -21.93 22.42 12.17
CA VAL A 5 -22.19 21.51 13.31
C VAL A 5 -21.47 20.16 13.13
N VAL A 6 -21.42 19.64 11.90
CA VAL A 6 -20.64 18.43 11.59
C VAL A 6 -19.15 18.64 11.86
N LEU A 7 -18.61 19.81 11.50
CA LEU A 7 -17.22 20.14 11.74
C LEU A 7 -16.92 20.14 13.25
N GLU A 8 -17.77 20.76 14.07
CA GLU A 8 -17.61 20.77 15.53
C GLU A 8 -17.56 19.36 16.13
N HIS A 9 -18.39 18.43 15.63
CA HIS A 9 -18.40 17.03 16.08
C HIS A 9 -17.10 16.29 15.71
N LEU A 10 -16.52 16.57 14.54
CA LEU A 10 -15.32 15.87 14.06
C LEU A 10 -14.02 16.50 14.59
N ASN A 11 -14.01 17.79 14.91
CA ASN A 11 -12.82 18.54 15.29
C ASN A 11 -12.17 18.03 16.60
N ALA A 12 -12.95 17.41 17.49
CA ALA A 12 -12.45 16.81 18.73
C ALA A 12 -11.49 15.62 18.46
N GLU A 13 -11.72 14.87 17.38
CA GLU A 13 -10.94 13.69 17.00
C GLU A 13 -9.99 13.97 15.81
N PHE A 14 -10.33 14.94 14.96
CA PHE A 14 -9.63 15.28 13.73
C PHE A 14 -9.45 16.81 13.62
N PRO A 15 -8.46 17.40 14.33
CA PRO A 15 -8.29 18.86 14.42
C PRO A 15 -7.94 19.53 13.07
N ASP A 16 -7.39 18.77 12.13
CA ASP A 16 -7.00 19.27 10.80
C ASP A 16 -8.14 19.23 9.77
N VAL A 17 -9.31 18.71 10.14
CA VAL A 17 -10.43 18.62 9.20
C VAL A 17 -11.03 20.01 8.95
N THR A 18 -11.33 20.32 7.69
CA THR A 18 -11.90 21.61 7.31
C THR A 18 -13.20 21.44 6.53
N VAL A 19 -14.00 22.51 6.45
CA VAL A 19 -15.19 22.55 5.58
C VAL A 19 -14.85 22.17 4.13
N SER A 20 -13.68 22.62 3.63
CA SER A 20 -13.19 22.30 2.29
C SER A 20 -12.93 20.80 2.11
N LYS A 21 -12.33 20.15 3.13
CA LYS A 21 -12.09 18.70 3.10
C LYS A 21 -13.40 17.91 3.08
N ILE A 22 -14.40 18.28 3.88
CA ILE A 22 -15.72 17.62 3.89
C ILE A 22 -16.42 17.77 2.53
N ARG A 23 -16.38 18.97 1.94
CA ARG A 23 -16.94 19.22 0.60
C ARG A 23 -16.22 18.44 -0.49
N PHE A 24 -14.91 18.25 -0.35
CA PHE A 24 -14.13 17.44 -1.28
C PHE A 24 -14.51 15.96 -1.19
N LEU A 25 -14.70 15.41 0.02
CA LEU A 25 -15.17 14.03 0.19
C LEU A 25 -16.59 13.82 -0.38
N GLU A 26 -17.44 14.84 -0.29
CA GLU A 26 -18.76 14.86 -0.94
C GLU A 26 -18.65 14.93 -2.47
N SER A 27 -17.76 15.76 -3.04
CA SER A 27 -17.60 15.83 -4.50
C SER A 27 -17.03 14.53 -5.09
N GLU A 28 -16.21 13.83 -4.30
CA GLU A 28 -15.74 12.48 -4.60
C GLU A 28 -16.80 11.40 -4.29
N GLY A 29 -18.01 11.77 -3.88
CA GLY A 29 -19.13 10.84 -3.69
C GLY A 29 -19.00 9.87 -2.52
N LEU A 30 -18.08 10.11 -1.56
CA LEU A 30 -17.94 9.25 -0.37
C LEU A 30 -19.07 9.50 0.65
N ILE A 31 -19.71 10.65 0.59
CA ILE A 31 -20.88 11.03 1.39
C ILE A 31 -21.92 11.71 0.50
N THR A 32 -23.20 11.50 0.79
CA THR A 32 -24.32 12.02 -0.02
C THR A 32 -25.38 12.71 0.85
N PRO A 33 -25.03 13.83 1.51
CA PRO A 33 -25.94 14.53 2.41
C PRO A 33 -27.18 15.04 1.65
N GLN A 34 -28.34 14.96 2.30
CA GLN A 34 -29.61 15.39 1.71
C GLN A 34 -29.62 16.91 1.44
N ARG A 35 -30.44 17.35 0.49
CA ARG A 35 -30.69 18.78 0.24
C ARG A 35 -32.04 19.21 0.80
N THR A 36 -32.07 20.38 1.43
CA THR A 36 -33.33 21.03 1.84
C THR A 36 -34.08 21.56 0.61
N LYS A 37 -35.38 21.87 0.75
CA LYS A 37 -36.17 22.55 -0.30
C LYS A 37 -35.54 23.88 -0.78
N SER A 38 -34.71 24.49 0.05
CA SER A 38 -33.95 25.71 -0.23
C SER A 38 -32.53 25.46 -0.79
N GLY A 39 -32.12 24.20 -1.01
CA GLY A 39 -30.86 23.83 -1.67
C GLY A 39 -29.65 23.64 -0.75
N TYR A 40 -29.78 23.89 0.56
CA TYR A 40 -28.70 23.70 1.53
C TYR A 40 -28.48 22.22 1.88
N ARG A 41 -27.24 21.86 2.21
CA ARG A 41 -26.85 20.52 2.65
C ARG A 41 -27.34 20.25 4.07
N ARG A 42 -27.96 19.10 4.27
CA ARG A 42 -28.43 18.60 5.55
C ARG A 42 -27.80 17.23 5.79
N PHE A 43 -26.85 17.21 6.73
CA PHE A 43 -26.16 16.01 7.16
C PHE A 43 -26.98 15.30 8.25
N THR A 44 -26.94 13.99 8.25
CA THR A 44 -27.52 13.08 9.25
C THR A 44 -26.41 12.54 10.17
N ASP A 45 -26.76 11.89 11.27
CA ASP A 45 -25.77 11.27 12.16
C ASP A 45 -24.98 10.16 11.46
N VAL A 46 -25.63 9.44 10.54
CA VAL A 46 -25.00 8.43 9.68
C VAL A 46 -23.89 9.04 8.81
N ASP A 47 -24.12 10.25 8.26
CA ASP A 47 -23.09 10.96 7.48
C ASP A 47 -21.86 11.31 8.35
N VAL A 48 -22.07 11.62 9.63
CA VAL A 48 -20.98 11.94 10.58
C VAL A 48 -20.16 10.70 10.91
N GLU A 49 -20.82 9.57 11.17
CA GLU A 49 -20.13 8.29 11.39
C GLU A 49 -19.33 7.86 10.16
N ARG A 50 -19.91 8.00 8.96
CA ARG A 50 -19.23 7.74 7.69
C ARG A 50 -17.98 8.62 7.52
N LEU A 51 -18.08 9.91 7.83
CA LEU A 51 -16.93 10.82 7.82
C LEU A 51 -15.83 10.40 8.81
N ARG A 52 -16.19 9.98 10.02
CA ARG A 52 -15.24 9.47 11.02
C ARG A 52 -14.49 8.23 10.51
N TYR A 53 -15.20 7.30 9.86
CA TYR A 53 -14.58 6.11 9.25
C TYR A 53 -13.56 6.50 8.16
N ILE A 54 -13.95 7.37 7.24
CA ILE A 54 -13.08 7.84 6.15
C ILE A 54 -11.81 8.48 6.72
N LEU A 55 -11.95 9.39 7.68
CA LEU A 55 -10.82 10.15 8.23
C LEU A 55 -9.87 9.27 9.04
N THR A 56 -10.38 8.34 9.83
CA THR A 56 -9.57 7.32 10.53
C THR A 56 -8.78 6.47 9.54
N THR A 57 -9.45 5.97 8.51
CA THR A 57 -8.83 5.10 7.50
C THR A 57 -7.74 5.83 6.70
N GLN A 58 -7.92 7.12 6.40
CA GLN A 58 -6.87 7.93 5.76
C GLN A 58 -5.68 8.19 6.68
N ARG A 59 -5.92 8.46 7.98
CA ARG A 59 -4.88 8.75 8.96
C ARG A 59 -4.02 7.52 9.26
N ASP A 60 -4.66 6.37 9.46
CA ASP A 60 -3.99 5.19 10.01
C ASP A 60 -3.48 4.23 8.91
N ASN A 61 -4.11 4.23 7.73
CA ASN A 61 -3.82 3.25 6.67
C ASN A 61 -3.44 3.86 5.31
N TYR A 62 -3.44 5.20 5.16
CA TYR A 62 -3.08 5.90 3.92
C TYR A 62 -3.81 5.39 2.65
N LEU A 63 -5.08 4.96 2.78
CA LEU A 63 -5.81 4.35 1.65
C LEU A 63 -6.28 5.39 0.61
N PRO A 64 -6.24 5.06 -0.70
CA PRO A 64 -6.85 5.87 -1.74
C PRO A 64 -8.37 6.01 -1.59
N LEU A 65 -8.93 7.17 -1.95
CA LEU A 65 -10.37 7.48 -1.81
C LEU A 65 -11.30 6.50 -2.52
N LYS A 66 -10.86 5.94 -3.65
CA LYS A 66 -11.60 4.93 -4.41
C LYS A 66 -11.87 3.68 -3.56
N VAL A 67 -10.83 3.18 -2.87
CA VAL A 67 -10.91 1.99 -2.02
C VAL A 67 -11.82 2.24 -0.81
N ILE A 68 -11.74 3.43 -0.23
CA ILE A 68 -12.62 3.82 0.88
C ILE A 68 -14.09 3.86 0.40
N ARG A 69 -14.37 4.33 -0.81
CA ARG A 69 -15.73 4.34 -1.39
C ARG A 69 -16.29 2.92 -1.51
N GLU A 70 -15.51 1.99 -2.04
CA GLU A 70 -15.91 0.59 -2.20
C GLU A 70 -16.21 -0.09 -0.84
N GLN A 71 -15.38 0.18 0.18
CA GLN A 71 -15.64 -0.32 1.54
C GLN A 71 -16.96 0.20 2.12
N LEU A 72 -17.25 1.48 1.87
CA LEU A 72 -18.48 2.10 2.35
C LEU A 72 -19.72 1.58 1.63
N GLU A 73 -19.63 1.32 0.33
CA GLU A 73 -20.71 0.69 -0.46
C GLU A 73 -21.02 -0.73 0.03
N ALA A 74 -19.99 -1.50 0.40
CA ALA A 74 -20.13 -2.83 1.00
C ALA A 74 -20.76 -2.79 2.41
N MET A 75 -20.50 -1.74 3.19
CA MET A 75 -21.16 -1.53 4.50
C MET A 75 -22.65 -1.19 4.34
N ASP A 76 -23.00 -0.39 3.33
CA ASP A 76 -24.38 0.05 3.08
C ASP A 76 -25.29 -1.05 2.51
N SER A 77 -24.72 -1.98 1.74
CA SER A 77 -25.47 -3.09 1.13
C SER A 77 -25.92 -4.16 2.15
N GLY A 78 -25.49 -4.05 3.41
CA GLY A 78 -25.84 -5.00 4.45
C GLY A 78 -25.07 -6.33 4.35
N GLU A 79 -24.02 -6.39 3.51
CA GLU A 79 -23.06 -7.50 3.49
C GLU A 79 -22.12 -7.40 4.71
N VAL A 80 -22.70 -7.51 5.92
CA VAL A 80 -21.98 -7.57 7.21
C VAL A 80 -21.37 -8.96 7.39
N THR A 81 -20.70 -9.46 6.35
CA THR A 81 -19.81 -10.62 6.40
C THR A 81 -18.73 -10.50 5.32
N SER A 82 -18.08 -9.36 5.23
CA SER A 82 -16.78 -9.30 4.57
C SER A 82 -15.86 -8.21 5.11
N LEU A 83 -15.53 -8.30 6.40
CA LEU A 83 -14.35 -7.60 6.92
C LEU A 83 -13.05 -8.33 6.55
N MET A 84 -13.11 -9.53 5.96
CA MET A 84 -11.94 -10.26 5.45
C MET A 84 -12.30 -11.32 4.39
N GLY A 85 -12.86 -10.96 3.24
CA GLY A 85 -12.89 -11.92 2.13
C GLY A 85 -13.81 -11.60 0.97
N SER A 86 -13.21 -11.50 -0.23
CA SER A 86 -13.83 -11.22 -1.54
C SER A 86 -13.83 -9.72 -1.85
N GLY A 87 -13.09 -9.18 -2.81
CA GLY A 87 -12.46 -9.80 -3.97
C GLY A 87 -13.17 -9.34 -5.22
N ASP A 88 -12.88 -8.11 -5.66
CA ASP A 88 -13.08 -7.71 -7.06
C ASP A 88 -11.92 -6.80 -7.51
N THR A 89 -10.91 -7.46 -8.07
CA THR A 89 -10.09 -7.02 -9.22
C THR A 89 -9.34 -5.68 -9.20
N GLU A 90 -8.96 -5.12 -8.05
CA GLU A 90 -7.72 -4.34 -8.00
C GLU A 90 -6.67 -5.06 -7.15
N PRO A 91 -5.50 -5.42 -7.72
CA PRO A 91 -4.45 -6.05 -6.93
C PRO A 91 -4.06 -5.12 -5.80
N MET A 92 -3.90 -5.67 -4.59
CA MET A 92 -3.47 -4.95 -3.38
C MET A 92 -2.19 -4.13 -3.63
N ILE A 93 -1.43 -4.51 -4.65
CA ILE A 93 -0.28 -3.81 -5.19
C ILE A 93 -0.54 -3.46 -6.66
N LYS A 94 -0.38 -2.19 -7.04
CA LYS A 94 -0.54 -1.76 -8.44
C LYS A 94 0.72 -2.06 -9.27
N PRO A 95 0.60 -2.27 -10.60
CA PRO A 95 1.76 -2.49 -11.47
C PRO A 95 2.82 -1.38 -11.39
N GLU A 96 2.38 -0.13 -11.24
CA GLU A 96 3.25 1.05 -11.09
C GLU A 96 4.20 0.97 -9.88
N ASN A 97 3.84 0.20 -8.84
CA ASN A 97 4.72 -0.02 -7.68
C ASN A 97 5.93 -0.91 -8.00
N PHE A 98 5.93 -1.59 -9.16
CA PHE A 98 7.05 -2.40 -9.66
C PHE A 98 7.83 -1.69 -10.77
N ALA A 99 7.56 -0.41 -11.01
CA ALA A 99 8.40 0.40 -11.89
C ALA A 99 9.84 0.44 -11.35
N ALA A 100 10.81 0.62 -12.26
CA ALA A 100 12.21 0.72 -11.87
C ALA A 100 12.42 1.85 -10.84
N PRO A 101 13.35 1.67 -9.87
CA PRO A 101 13.62 2.69 -8.87
C PRO A 101 13.96 4.03 -9.52
N VAL A 102 13.48 5.13 -8.94
CA VAL A 102 13.99 6.45 -9.28
C VAL A 102 15.49 6.44 -9.03
N ARG A 103 16.29 6.85 -10.02
CA ARG A 103 17.75 6.89 -9.89
C ARG A 103 18.13 7.88 -8.78
N THR A 104 18.44 7.35 -7.61
CA THR A 104 19.02 8.07 -6.48
C THR A 104 20.42 7.52 -6.25
N ARG A 105 21.35 8.37 -5.78
CA ARG A 105 22.68 7.95 -5.36
C ARG A 105 22.80 8.23 -3.88
N LEU A 106 22.52 7.21 -3.07
CA LEU A 106 22.59 7.27 -1.61
C LEU A 106 23.83 6.51 -1.12
N THR A 107 24.52 7.06 -0.14
CA THR A 107 25.57 6.36 0.58
C THR A 107 24.98 5.45 1.67
N SER A 108 25.80 4.60 2.29
CA SER A 108 25.39 3.80 3.47
C SER A 108 24.88 4.69 4.60
N GLU A 109 25.55 5.81 4.84
CA GLU A 109 25.18 6.83 5.83
C GLU A 109 23.80 7.45 5.51
N ASP A 110 23.56 7.81 4.24
CA ASP A 110 22.26 8.35 3.81
C ASP A 110 21.12 7.35 4.03
N VAL A 111 21.35 6.07 3.72
CA VAL A 111 20.37 5.00 3.92
C VAL A 111 20.07 4.81 5.40
N ALA A 112 21.11 4.74 6.24
CA ALA A 112 20.96 4.59 7.68
C ALA A 112 20.16 5.75 8.29
N SER A 113 20.52 6.98 7.91
CA SER A 113 19.85 8.21 8.34
C SER A 113 18.37 8.22 7.95
N GLN A 114 18.05 7.94 6.68
CA GLN A 114 16.67 7.95 6.20
C GLN A 114 15.82 6.79 6.75
N ALA A 115 16.45 5.63 7.01
CA ALA A 115 15.76 4.47 7.56
C ALA A 115 15.64 4.49 9.09
N GLY A 116 16.28 5.46 9.77
CA GLY A 116 16.27 5.57 11.22
C GLY A 116 17.06 4.48 11.94
N CYS A 117 18.15 3.99 11.33
CA CYS A 117 19.01 2.93 11.88
C CYS A 117 20.50 3.30 11.82
N THR A 118 21.38 2.37 12.20
CA THR A 118 22.83 2.59 12.17
C THR A 118 23.46 2.09 10.87
N GLU A 119 24.62 2.62 10.48
CA GLU A 119 25.38 2.06 9.34
C GLU A 119 25.80 0.60 9.54
N ALA A 120 25.97 0.17 10.80
CA ALA A 120 26.20 -1.24 11.12
C ALA A 120 24.99 -2.12 10.75
N ASP A 121 23.76 -1.63 11.00
CA ASP A 121 22.54 -2.33 10.57
C ASP A 121 22.45 -2.44 9.05
N VAL A 122 22.81 -1.37 8.34
CA VAL A 122 22.87 -1.36 6.87
C VAL A 122 23.88 -2.40 6.38
N ALA A 123 25.09 -2.43 6.97
CA ALA A 123 26.12 -3.40 6.64
C ALA A 123 25.66 -4.85 6.90
N ASP A 124 24.94 -5.10 8.00
CA ASP A 124 24.37 -6.42 8.30
C ASP A 124 23.33 -6.84 7.27
N LEU A 125 22.49 -5.92 6.81
CA LEU A 125 21.48 -6.18 5.77
C LEU A 125 22.12 -6.40 4.39
N VAL A 126 23.22 -5.71 4.08
CA VAL A 126 24.07 -5.99 2.90
C VAL A 126 24.69 -7.38 3.01
N ALA A 127 25.27 -7.74 4.16
CA ALA A 127 25.85 -9.06 4.40
C ALA A 127 24.80 -10.19 4.35
N ALA A 128 23.55 -9.88 4.73
CA ALA A 128 22.42 -10.78 4.57
C ALA A 128 21.88 -10.85 3.13
N GLY A 129 22.33 -9.94 2.26
CA GLY A 129 21.96 -9.84 0.85
C GLY A 129 20.60 -9.21 0.61
N LEU A 130 20.00 -8.54 1.60
CA LEU A 130 18.69 -7.90 1.46
C LEU A 130 18.74 -6.66 0.59
N ILE A 131 19.84 -5.92 0.68
CA ILE A 131 20.16 -4.77 -0.17
C ILE A 131 21.56 -4.93 -0.74
N LYS A 132 21.85 -4.27 -1.85
CA LYS A 132 23.18 -4.33 -2.47
C LYS A 132 23.49 -3.01 -3.16
N PRO A 133 24.64 -2.37 -2.87
CA PRO A 133 25.04 -1.17 -3.59
C PRO A 133 25.35 -1.49 -5.06
N ASP A 134 25.20 -0.48 -5.92
CA ASP A 134 25.60 -0.56 -7.31
C ASP A 134 27.13 -0.66 -7.48
N VAL A 135 27.60 -0.73 -8.73
CA VAL A 135 29.04 -0.82 -9.04
C VAL A 135 29.85 0.38 -8.57
N SER A 136 29.19 1.51 -8.29
CA SER A 136 29.80 2.74 -7.78
C SER A 136 29.68 2.85 -6.25
N GLY A 137 29.10 1.86 -5.57
CA GLY A 137 28.93 1.86 -4.12
C GLY A 137 27.68 2.59 -3.63
N PHE A 138 26.72 2.95 -4.50
CA PHE A 138 25.53 3.71 -4.13
C PHE A 138 24.27 2.84 -4.04
N PHE A 139 23.35 3.27 -3.17
CA PHE A 139 22.03 2.73 -2.95
C PHE A 139 20.93 3.63 -3.54
N THR A 140 19.72 3.11 -3.58
CA THR A 140 18.52 3.75 -4.10
C THR A 140 17.49 4.01 -3.00
N ALA A 141 16.44 4.79 -3.31
CA ALA A 141 15.30 4.96 -2.40
C ALA A 141 14.58 3.63 -2.07
N ASP A 142 14.71 2.60 -2.91
CA ASP A 142 14.13 1.29 -2.69
C ASP A 142 14.90 0.53 -1.60
N ASP A 143 16.23 0.66 -1.58
CA ASP A 143 17.07 0.09 -0.53
C ASP A 143 16.70 0.69 0.84
N VAL A 144 16.39 2.00 0.91
CA VAL A 144 15.88 2.64 2.14
C VAL A 144 14.59 1.96 2.59
N ARG A 145 13.63 1.73 1.69
CA ARG A 145 12.35 1.07 2.04
C ARG A 145 12.56 -0.36 2.53
N VAL A 146 13.48 -1.10 1.91
CA VAL A 146 13.85 -2.45 2.35
C VAL A 146 14.47 -2.42 3.75
N VAL A 147 15.39 -1.48 4.02
CA VAL A 147 16.02 -1.33 5.34
C VAL A 147 14.99 -0.96 6.40
N THR A 148 14.17 0.07 6.19
CA THR A 148 13.12 0.47 7.15
C THR A 148 12.18 -0.69 7.49
N THR A 149 11.76 -1.45 6.49
CA THR A 149 10.88 -2.61 6.68
C THR A 149 11.60 -3.74 7.43
N ALA A 150 12.86 -4.02 7.09
CA ALA A 150 13.65 -5.05 7.75
C ALA A 150 13.91 -4.71 9.23
N MET A 151 14.14 -3.42 9.54
CA MET A 151 14.28 -2.95 10.92
C MET A 151 12.97 -3.09 11.70
N SER A 152 11.85 -2.70 11.09
CA SER A 152 10.52 -2.91 11.70
C SER A 152 10.27 -4.38 12.01
N LEU A 153 10.64 -5.30 11.10
CA LEU A 153 10.52 -6.74 11.34
C LEU A 153 11.42 -7.23 12.48
N LYS A 154 12.65 -6.70 12.59
CA LYS A 154 13.55 -6.99 13.72
C LYS A 154 12.94 -6.56 15.05
N ASP A 155 12.21 -5.43 15.10
CA ASP A 155 11.50 -4.98 16.31
C ASP A 155 10.40 -5.97 16.75
N TYR A 156 9.80 -6.69 15.80
CA TYR A 156 8.88 -7.81 16.06
C TYR A 156 9.60 -9.15 16.33
N GLY A 157 10.93 -9.15 16.46
CA GLY A 157 11.72 -10.33 16.80
C GLY A 157 12.23 -11.16 15.63
N PHE A 158 12.09 -10.68 14.38
CA PHE A 158 12.64 -11.40 13.23
C PHE A 158 14.17 -11.39 13.23
N ARG A 159 14.76 -12.58 13.04
CA ARG A 159 16.21 -12.77 12.97
C ARG A 159 16.72 -12.73 11.54
N ALA A 160 18.02 -12.50 11.38
CA ALA A 160 18.69 -12.43 10.08
C ALA A 160 18.49 -13.68 9.19
N ASP A 161 18.37 -14.87 9.77
CA ASP A 161 18.09 -16.10 9.02
C ASP A 161 16.66 -16.16 8.48
N GLN A 162 15.68 -15.59 9.19
CA GLN A 162 14.30 -15.49 8.71
C GLN A 162 14.19 -14.43 7.59
N LEU A 163 14.86 -13.29 7.75
CA LEU A 163 14.95 -12.28 6.70
C LEU A 163 15.59 -12.85 5.42
N LYS A 164 16.63 -13.68 5.56
CA LYS A 164 17.23 -14.41 4.42
C LYS A 164 16.24 -15.35 3.74
N ARG A 165 15.38 -16.05 4.50
CA ARG A 165 14.34 -16.93 3.93
C ARG A 165 13.30 -16.12 3.14
N LEU A 166 12.86 -14.97 3.66
CA LEU A 166 11.95 -14.05 2.95
C LEU A 166 12.57 -13.56 1.64
N ARG A 167 13.85 -13.14 1.67
CA ARG A 167 14.60 -12.78 0.47
C ARG A 167 14.67 -13.94 -0.54
N THR A 168 14.97 -15.15 -0.09
CA THR A 168 15.01 -16.33 -0.97
C THR A 168 13.65 -16.61 -1.62
N ALA A 169 12.55 -16.48 -0.88
CA ALA A 169 11.20 -16.60 -1.44
C ALA A 169 10.93 -15.52 -2.50
N ALA A 170 11.30 -14.26 -2.23
CA ALA A 170 11.16 -13.16 -3.19
C ALA A 170 11.95 -13.41 -4.50
N HIS A 171 13.19 -13.91 -4.43
CA HIS A 171 13.95 -14.26 -5.63
C HIS A 171 13.27 -15.37 -6.45
N ARG A 172 12.72 -16.40 -5.79
CA ARG A 172 11.98 -17.45 -6.50
C ARG A 172 10.75 -16.90 -7.22
N HIS A 173 10.04 -15.94 -6.63
CA HIS A 173 8.93 -15.26 -7.30
C HIS A 173 9.42 -14.47 -8.51
N ALA A 174 10.53 -13.72 -8.39
CA ALA A 174 11.11 -12.97 -9.49
C ALA A 174 11.57 -13.89 -10.64
N ASP A 175 12.13 -15.06 -10.33
CA ASP A 175 12.53 -16.06 -11.33
C ASP A 175 11.32 -16.58 -12.12
N LEU A 176 10.20 -16.88 -11.44
CA LEU A 176 8.96 -17.31 -12.08
C LEU A 176 8.40 -16.22 -13.00
N ILE A 177 8.36 -14.97 -12.52
CA ILE A 177 7.89 -13.82 -13.32
C ILE A 177 8.77 -13.65 -14.57
N SER A 178 10.09 -13.73 -14.41
CA SER A 178 11.06 -13.59 -15.50
C SER A 178 10.92 -14.67 -16.57
N GLN A 179 10.59 -15.91 -16.17
CA GLN A 179 10.33 -17.00 -17.13
C GLN A 179 9.09 -16.74 -17.99
N VAL A 180 8.04 -16.13 -17.42
CA VAL A 180 6.81 -15.81 -18.16
C VAL A 180 6.97 -14.55 -19.02
N ALA A 181 7.63 -13.51 -18.51
CA ALA A 181 7.83 -12.26 -19.23
C ALA A 181 8.96 -12.33 -20.28
N GLY A 182 9.93 -13.24 -20.09
CA GLY A 182 11.14 -13.37 -20.93
C GLY A 182 10.89 -13.50 -22.44
N PRO A 183 9.95 -14.35 -22.91
CA PRO A 183 9.65 -14.48 -24.33
C PRO A 183 9.16 -13.19 -25.00
N LEU A 184 8.46 -12.31 -24.26
CA LEU A 184 7.94 -11.04 -24.80
C LEU A 184 9.03 -10.01 -25.05
N ALA A 185 10.12 -10.06 -24.27
CA ALA A 185 11.28 -9.19 -24.44
C ALA A 185 12.11 -9.52 -25.70
N GLN A 186 11.89 -10.69 -26.32
CA GLN A 186 12.63 -11.14 -27.52
C GLN A 186 11.98 -10.70 -28.86
N GLY A 187 10.86 -9.97 -28.81
CA GLY A 187 10.22 -9.44 -30.02
C GLY A 187 11.15 -8.51 -30.82
N ARG A 188 11.04 -8.53 -32.16
CA ARG A 188 11.96 -7.81 -33.07
C ARG A 188 11.56 -6.35 -33.33
N ASP A 189 10.48 -5.86 -32.72
CA ASP A 189 9.95 -4.50 -32.93
C ASP A 189 10.42 -3.55 -31.82
N ASP A 190 10.51 -2.26 -32.13
CA ASP A 190 10.98 -1.20 -31.22
C ASP A 190 10.17 -1.08 -29.90
N THR A 191 8.96 -1.62 -29.86
CA THR A 191 8.08 -1.60 -28.68
C THR A 191 8.13 -2.89 -27.85
N ALA A 192 8.92 -3.89 -28.24
CA ALA A 192 8.98 -5.19 -27.55
C ALA A 192 9.48 -5.07 -26.11
N LYS A 193 10.49 -4.21 -25.88
CA LYS A 193 11.04 -3.97 -24.54
C LYS A 193 10.03 -3.31 -23.59
N GLN A 194 9.34 -2.27 -24.06
CA GLN A 194 8.32 -1.58 -23.27
C GLN A 194 7.15 -2.52 -22.93
N ARG A 195 6.66 -3.29 -23.91
CA ARG A 195 5.59 -4.28 -23.68
C ARG A 195 6.02 -5.35 -22.67
N ALA A 196 7.26 -5.82 -22.72
CA ALA A 196 7.77 -6.79 -21.75
C ALA A 196 7.87 -6.20 -20.32
N GLU A 197 8.24 -4.92 -20.20
CA GLU A 197 8.30 -4.22 -18.92
C GLU A 197 6.91 -4.01 -18.31
N GLU A 198 5.95 -3.49 -19.09
CA GLU A 198 4.56 -3.32 -18.67
C GLU A 198 3.93 -4.66 -18.27
N TYR A 199 4.16 -5.71 -19.05
CA TYR A 199 3.66 -7.04 -18.76
C TYR A 199 4.33 -7.66 -17.51
N GLY A 200 5.64 -7.44 -17.34
CA GLY A 200 6.37 -7.84 -16.13
C GLY A 200 5.83 -7.17 -14.87
N GLN A 201 5.50 -5.88 -14.93
CA GLN A 201 4.88 -5.14 -13.84
C GLN A 201 3.48 -5.70 -13.50
N GLN A 202 2.67 -6.02 -14.51
CA GLN A 202 1.35 -6.62 -14.31
C GLN A 202 1.42 -7.99 -13.64
N ILE A 203 2.30 -8.88 -14.11
CA ILE A 203 2.48 -10.21 -13.49
C ILE A 203 2.99 -10.05 -12.06
N SER A 204 3.95 -9.15 -11.81
CA SER A 204 4.50 -8.92 -10.48
C SER A 204 3.41 -8.52 -9.47
N ALA A 205 2.51 -7.61 -9.87
CA ALA A 205 1.36 -7.21 -9.07
C ALA A 205 0.42 -8.37 -8.73
N LEU A 206 0.13 -9.25 -9.70
CA LEU A 206 -0.70 -10.42 -9.49
C LEU A 206 -0.04 -11.44 -8.57
N VAL A 207 1.25 -11.73 -8.76
CA VAL A 207 2.00 -12.71 -7.94
C VAL A 207 2.06 -12.26 -6.48
N VAL A 208 2.36 -10.98 -6.22
CA VAL A 208 2.41 -10.47 -4.84
C VAL A 208 1.02 -10.44 -4.20
N SER A 209 -0.02 -10.08 -4.95
CA SER A 209 -1.40 -10.11 -4.45
C SER A 209 -1.89 -11.52 -4.11
N LEU A 210 -1.53 -12.51 -4.94
CA LEU A 210 -1.78 -13.91 -4.66
C LEU A 210 -1.04 -14.36 -3.40
N HIS A 211 0.25 -14.02 -3.29
CA HIS A 211 1.05 -14.39 -2.12
C HIS A 211 0.48 -13.80 -0.82
N ALA A 212 0.09 -12.52 -0.82
CA ALA A 212 -0.55 -11.89 0.33
C ALA A 212 -1.85 -12.61 0.74
N SER A 213 -2.68 -12.98 -0.24
CA SER A 213 -3.92 -13.73 -0.01
C SER A 213 -3.66 -15.12 0.57
N LEU A 214 -2.65 -15.84 0.07
CA LEU A 214 -2.26 -17.15 0.57
C LEU A 214 -1.69 -17.09 2.00
N VAL A 215 -0.86 -16.09 2.31
CA VAL A 215 -0.37 -15.87 3.67
C VAL A 215 -1.53 -15.60 4.63
N LYS A 216 -2.49 -14.75 4.22
CA LYS A 216 -3.69 -14.48 5.02
C LYS A 216 -4.52 -15.75 5.29
N ALA A 217 -4.69 -16.59 4.27
CA ALA A 217 -5.41 -17.85 4.41
C ALA A 217 -4.68 -18.83 5.35
N ALA A 218 -3.36 -18.99 5.17
CA ALA A 218 -2.55 -19.89 6.01
C ALA A 218 -2.54 -19.47 7.49
N LEU A 219 -2.41 -18.17 7.77
CA LEU A 219 -2.46 -17.67 9.15
C LEU A 219 -3.84 -17.92 9.78
N ARG A 220 -4.92 -17.81 9.01
CA ARG A 220 -6.27 -18.11 9.50
C ARG A 220 -6.36 -19.58 9.95
N GLU A 221 -5.86 -20.51 9.14
CA GLU A 221 -5.84 -21.93 9.50
C GLU A 221 -5.00 -22.21 10.76
N GLU A 222 -3.89 -21.50 10.96
CA GLU A 222 -3.00 -21.71 12.10
C GLU A 222 -3.53 -21.13 13.42
N PHE A 223 -4.38 -20.10 13.38
CA PHE A 223 -4.93 -19.44 14.58
C PHE A 223 -6.40 -19.77 14.87
N GLU A 224 -7.16 -20.28 13.89
CA GLU A 224 -8.56 -20.69 14.05
C GLU A 224 -8.75 -22.23 14.10
N GLY A 225 -7.70 -23.01 13.80
CA GLY A 225 -7.66 -24.48 13.92
C GLY A 225 -7.16 -24.96 15.27
#